data_AF-A0A940Y5R1-F1
#
_entry.id   AF-A0A940Y5R1-F1
#
_cell.length_a   1.000
_cell.length_b   1.000
_cell.length_c   1.000
_cell.angle_alpha   90.00
_cell.angle_beta   90.00
_cell.angle_gamma   90.00
#
_symmetry.space_group_name_H-M   'P 1'
#
loop_
_entity.id
_entity.type
_entity.pdbx_description
1 polymer ?
#
loop_
_entity_poly.entity_id
_entity_poly.type
_entity_poly.pdbx_seq_one_letter_code
_entity_poly.pdbx_strand_id
1 'polypeptide(L)' 'MTQDEVAEVFGVTRVAFHRWETGQAKPYRRRLEAYARLLNGWAEKYPAEIASRSALTRQAG' A
#
# COMPACT_ATOMS: atom_id res chain seq x y z
N MET A 1 -9.42 4.88 1.09
CA MET A 1 -8.17 5.58 1.42
C MET A 1 -7.47 5.96 0.13
N THR A 2 -7.09 7.21 -0.01
CA THR A 2 -6.40 7.76 -1.18
C THR A 2 -4.89 7.78 -0.97
N GLN A 3 -4.13 7.91 -2.06
CA GLN A 3 -2.67 8.03 -1.99
C GLN A 3 -2.22 9.28 -1.20
N ASP A 4 -2.99 10.37 -1.26
CA ASP A 4 -2.72 11.61 -0.51
C ASP A 4 -2.89 11.38 1.00
N GLU A 5 -3.97 10.71 1.42
CA GLU A 5 -4.21 10.37 2.83
C GLU A 5 -3.08 9.49 3.39
N VAL A 6 -2.57 8.53 2.60
CA VAL A 6 -1.44 7.70 3.03
C VAL A 6 -0.18 8.56 3.14
N ALA A 7 0.11 9.38 2.14
CA ALA A 7 1.29 10.23 2.14
C ALA A 7 1.34 11.16 3.36
N GLU A 8 0.19 11.73 3.77
CA GLU A 8 0.03 12.54 4.98
C GLU A 8 0.38 11.76 6.25
N VAL A 9 -0.15 10.53 6.41
CA VAL A 9 0.17 9.65 7.54
C VAL A 9 1.68 9.35 7.64
N PHE A 10 2.36 9.24 6.51
CA PHE A 10 3.81 9.01 6.46
C PHE A 10 4.65 10.30 6.51
N GLY A 11 4.02 11.48 6.53
CA GLY A 11 4.70 12.77 6.54
C GLY A 11 5.54 13.02 5.28
N VAL A 12 5.09 12.55 4.12
CA VAL A 12 5.77 12.72 2.83
C VAL A 12 4.82 13.29 1.79
N THR A 13 5.37 13.77 0.67
CA THR A 13 4.55 14.19 -0.46
C THR A 13 3.98 12.98 -1.19
N ARG A 14 2.81 13.14 -1.83
CA ARG A 14 2.22 12.11 -2.68
C ARG A 14 3.16 11.64 -3.79
N VAL A 15 3.95 12.55 -4.38
CA VAL A 15 4.96 12.21 -5.39
C VAL A 15 6.05 11.31 -4.81
N ALA A 16 6.55 11.60 -3.59
CA ALA A 16 7.53 10.76 -2.93
C ALA A 16 6.95 9.37 -2.61
N PHE A 17 5.70 9.33 -2.17
CA PHE A 17 4.98 8.09 -1.90
C PHE A 17 4.79 7.26 -3.18
N HIS A 18 4.38 7.87 -4.29
CA HIS A 18 4.25 7.21 -5.59
C HIS A 18 5.56 6.60 -6.08
N ARG A 19 6.69 7.29 -5.88
CA ARG A 19 8.03 6.75 -6.21
C ARG A 19 8.38 5.51 -5.38
N TRP A 20 7.87 5.39 -4.16
CA TRP A 20 8.05 4.17 -3.36
C TRP A 20 7.24 3.01 -3.95
N GLU A 21 5.98 3.25 -4.29
CA GLU A 21 5.08 2.21 -4.83
C GLU A 21 5.53 1.67 -6.19
N THR A 22 6.10 2.54 -7.02
CA THR A 22 6.63 2.18 -8.34
C THR A 22 8.07 1.67 -8.31
N GLY A 23 8.70 1.62 -7.13
CA GLY A 23 10.08 1.16 -6.96
C GLY A 23 11.15 2.14 -7.46
N GLN A 24 10.76 3.36 -7.86
CA GLN A 24 11.68 4.43 -8.29
C GLN A 24 12.52 5.01 -7.13
N ALA A 25 12.06 4.86 -5.89
CA ALA A 25 12.81 5.26 -4.70
C ALA A 25 12.53 4.29 -3.54
N LYS A 26 13.51 4.11 -2.65
CA LYS A 26 13.35 3.23 -1.49
C LYS A 26 13.09 4.06 -0.22
N PRO A 27 11.97 3.82 0.52
CA PRO A 27 11.76 4.45 1.81
C PRO A 27 12.81 4.00 2.84
N TYR A 28 13.05 4.84 3.85
CA TYR A 28 13.84 4.45 5.03
C TYR A 28 13.20 3.23 5.71
N ARG A 29 14.04 2.36 6.30
CA ARG A 29 13.60 1.07 6.87
C ARG A 29 12.41 1.20 7.83
N ARG A 30 12.45 2.17 8.74
CA ARG A 30 11.34 2.44 9.68
C ARG A 30 10.00 2.74 8.99
N ARG A 31 10.04 3.46 7.86
CA ARG A 31 8.83 3.79 7.07
C ARG A 31 8.32 2.58 6.30
N LEU A 32 9.24 1.77 5.76
CA LEU A 32 8.90 0.52 5.08
C LEU A 32 8.17 -0.46 6.02
N GLU A 33 8.66 -0.61 7.26
CA GLU A 33 8.02 -1.48 8.25
C GLU A 33 6.63 -0.96 8.66
N ALA A 34 6.47 0.35 8.82
CA ALA A 34 5.16 0.95 9.11
C ALA A 34 4.19 0.75 7.95
N TYR A 35 4.65 0.86 6.71
CA TYR A 35 3.86 0.57 5.51
C TYR A 35 3.44 -0.90 5.44
N ALA A 36 4.34 -1.84 5.71
CA ALA A 36 4.02 -3.26 5.76
C ALA A 36 2.98 -3.57 6.86
N ARG A 37 3.12 -2.99 8.05
CA ARG A 37 2.15 -3.16 9.15
C ARG A 37 0.75 -2.64 8.79
N LEU A 38 0.67 -1.50 8.12
CA LEU A 38 -0.58 -0.93 7.63
C LEU A 38 -1.28 -1.88 6.64
N LEU A 39 -0.54 -2.37 5.63
CA LEU A 39 -1.10 -3.29 4.63
C LEU A 39 -1.53 -4.62 5.26
N ASN A 40 -0.73 -5.18 6.18
CA ASN A 40 -1.08 -6.42 6.88
C ASN A 40 -2.34 -6.25 7.73
N GLY A 41 -2.44 -5.17 8.52
CA GLY A 41 -3.65 -4.92 9.34
C GLY A 41 -4.91 -4.73 8.50
N TRP A 42 -4.79 -4.20 7.29
CA TRP A 42 -5.91 -4.14 6.35
C TRP A 42 -6.27 -5.48 5.75
N ALA A 43 -5.29 -6.32 5.45
CA ALA A 43 -5.55 -7.66 4.96
C ALA A 43 -6.29 -8.52 6.00
N GLU A 44 -5.93 -8.36 7.27
CA GLU A 44 -6.62 -8.99 8.40
C GLU A 44 -8.05 -8.45 8.57
N LYS A 45 -8.26 -7.15 8.40
CA LYS A 45 -9.57 -6.50 8.58
C LYS A 45 -10.54 -6.76 7.42
N TYR A 46 -10.04 -6.89 6.19
CA TYR A 46 -10.85 -7.02 4.98
C TYR A 46 -10.44 -8.24 4.13
N PRO A 47 -10.53 -9.48 4.68
CA PRO A 47 -10.07 -10.68 3.98
C PRO A 47 -10.89 -11.00 2.72
N ALA A 48 -12.19 -10.72 2.71
CA ALA A 48 -13.09 -11.00 1.58
C ALA A 48 -12.80 -10.11 0.36
N GLU A 49 -12.47 -8.84 0.58
CA GLU A 49 -12.14 -7.87 -0.49
C GLU A 49 -10.84 -8.24 -1.20
N ILE A 50 -9.85 -8.72 -0.44
CA ILE A 50 -8.58 -9.22 -1.00
C ILE A 50 -8.84 -10.47 -1.84
N ALA A 51 -9.58 -11.45 -1.31
CA ALA A 51 -9.90 -12.68 -2.03
C ALA A 51 -10.64 -12.40 -3.34
N SER A 52 -11.60 -11.46 -3.33
CA SER A 52 -12.37 -11.02 -4.50
C SER A 52 -11.47 -10.38 -5.57
N ARG A 53 -10.59 -9.44 -5.17
CA ARG A 53 -9.65 -8.79 -6.10
C ARG A 53 -8.63 -9.78 -6.67
N SER A 54 -8.12 -10.72 -5.88
CA SER A 54 -7.22 -11.78 -6.37
C SER A 54 -7.90 -12.76 -7.33
N ALA A 55 -9.22 -12.99 -7.18
CA ALA A 55 -10.00 -13.80 -8.11
C ALA A 55 -10.23 -13.07 -9.44
N LEU A 56 -10.53 -11.76 -9.40
CA LEU A 56 -10.66 -10.89 -10.57
C LEU A 56 -9.37 -10.82 -11.41
N THR A 57 -8.20 -10.70 -10.77
CA THR A 57 -6.90 -10.72 -11.48
C THR A 57 -6.62 -12.07 -12.14
N ARG A 58 -7.09 -13.19 -11.58
CA ARG A 58 -6.91 -14.53 -12.16
C ARG A 58 -7.84 -14.84 -13.32
N GLN A 59 -8.99 -14.18 -13.42
CA GLN A 59 -9.93 -14.37 -14.54
C GLN A 59 -9.60 -13.49 -15.76
N ALA A 60 -8.74 -12.48 -15.59
CA ALA A 60 -8.37 -11.53 -16.64
C ALA A 60 -7.02 -11.86 -17.33
N GLY A 61 -6.46 -13.05 -17.08
CA GLY A 61 -5.17 -13.51 -17.61
C GLY A 61 -5.29 -14.78 -18.43
#